data_AF-A0AAD2JN44-F1
#
_entry.id   AF-A0AAD2JN44-F1
#
_cell.length_a   1.000
_cell.length_b   1.000
_cell.length_c   1.000
_cell.angle_alpha   90.00
_cell.angle_beta   90.00
_cell.angle_gamma   90.00
#
_symmetry.space_group_name_H-M   'P 1'
#
loop_
_entity.id
_entity.type
_entity.pdbx_description
1 polymer ?
#
loop_
_entity_poly.entity_id
_entity_poly.type
_entity_poly.pdbx_seq_one_letter_code
_entity_poly.pdbx_strand_id
1 'polypeptide(L)'
;MVKTQLLLSAALLASVNAFSAHQMPTNDVVAATSTSTTATTTTAGRRDFLKSASVAAAVVLATPTMASAVVEVPEQVTSFEYPKNWGLTYKYDEDAEKVRAHMYTATTLAKGAENMEDFGKNMKKEMVDFVSYYRRFPQIAGKPSFSTLYTSINVLAGHYTSYGYKYPLPEKRRKRLYQEYAEISKSLKRGR
;
A
#
# COMPACT_ATOMS: atom_id res chain seq x y z
N MET A 1 11.33 -42.60 45.13
CA MET A 1 10.20 -43.48 44.76
C MET A 1 8.93 -42.92 45.37
N VAL A 2 8.20 -42.07 44.63
CA VAL A 2 6.91 -41.50 45.06
C VAL A 2 5.87 -41.97 44.04
N LYS A 3 4.91 -42.76 44.51
CA LYS A 3 3.78 -43.28 43.75
C LYS A 3 2.76 -42.16 43.53
N THR A 4 2.56 -41.75 42.29
CA THR A 4 1.42 -40.91 41.90
C THR A 4 0.56 -41.72 40.94
N GLN A 5 -0.49 -42.34 41.50
CA GLN A 5 -1.59 -42.94 40.75
C GLN A 5 -2.47 -41.80 40.22
N LEU A 6 -2.45 -41.59 38.91
CA LEU A 6 -3.39 -40.69 38.23
C LEU A 6 -4.53 -41.54 37.67
N LEU A 7 -5.68 -41.46 38.34
CA LEU A 7 -6.92 -42.12 37.92
C LEU A 7 -7.54 -41.37 36.74
N LEU A 8 -7.87 -42.18 35.75
CA LEU A 8 -8.67 -41.94 34.56
C LEU A 8 -10.09 -41.48 34.92
N SER A 9 -10.60 -40.43 34.28
CA SER A 9 -12.06 -40.23 34.12
C SER A 9 -12.33 -39.41 32.86
N ALA A 10 -12.91 -40.09 31.89
CA ALA A 10 -13.45 -39.55 30.66
C ALA A 10 -14.80 -38.86 30.95
N ALA A 11 -14.98 -37.64 30.44
CA ALA A 11 -16.30 -37.04 30.30
C ALA A 11 -16.39 -36.42 28.91
N LEU A 12 -17.19 -37.09 28.08
CA LEU A 12 -17.50 -36.78 26.70
C LEU A 12 -18.73 -35.86 26.73
N LEU A 13 -18.55 -34.59 26.35
CA LEU A 13 -19.67 -33.66 26.12
C LEU A 13 -19.42 -32.96 24.78
N ALA A 14 -20.03 -33.53 23.74
CA ALA A 14 -20.20 -32.88 22.45
C ALA A 14 -21.33 -31.86 22.57
N SER A 15 -21.01 -30.57 22.56
CA SER A 15 -22.00 -29.51 22.34
C SER A 15 -21.98 -29.11 20.86
N VAL A 16 -23.03 -29.54 20.17
CA VAL A 16 -23.32 -29.16 18.78
C VAL A 16 -23.87 -27.73 18.81
N ASN A 17 -23.04 -26.73 18.47
CA ASN A 17 -23.54 -25.38 18.20
C ASN A 17 -24.10 -25.32 16.77
N ALA A 18 -25.42 -25.43 16.66
CA ALA A 18 -26.15 -25.07 15.44
C ALA A 18 -26.11 -23.55 15.26
N PHE A 19 -25.24 -23.07 14.37
CA PHE A 19 -25.24 -21.68 13.91
C PHE A 19 -26.27 -21.54 12.78
N SER A 20 -27.43 -20.97 13.09
CA SER A 20 -28.47 -20.63 12.12
C SER A 20 -27.95 -19.60 11.10
N ALA A 21 -28.14 -19.92 9.82
CA ALA A 21 -27.96 -18.98 8.72
C ALA A 21 -29.01 -17.85 8.84
N HIS A 22 -28.55 -16.61 9.06
CA HIS A 22 -29.42 -15.43 8.99
C HIS A 22 -29.70 -15.11 7.52
N GLN A 23 -30.98 -15.16 7.19
CA GLN A 23 -31.59 -14.91 5.89
C GLN A 23 -31.22 -13.53 5.32
N MET A 24 -30.83 -13.48 4.05
CA MET A 24 -30.78 -12.25 3.26
C MET A 24 -32.21 -11.85 2.82
N PRO A 25 -32.65 -10.60 2.99
CA PRO A 25 -33.83 -10.11 2.30
C PRO A 25 -33.48 -9.70 0.86
N THR A 26 -34.02 -10.46 -0.09
CA THR A 26 -34.15 -10.11 -1.51
C THR A 26 -35.23 -9.05 -1.65
N ASN A 27 -34.87 -7.82 -2.04
CA ASN A 27 -35.86 -6.84 -2.48
C ASN A 27 -36.12 -7.04 -3.97
N ASP A 28 -37.23 -7.72 -4.23
CA ASP A 28 -37.86 -7.84 -5.54
C ASP A 28 -38.47 -6.52 -6.01
N VAL A 29 -38.51 -6.44 -7.33
CA VAL A 29 -39.03 -5.40 -8.21
C VAL A 29 -40.52 -5.12 -7.94
N VAL A 30 -40.88 -3.86 -7.73
CA VAL A 30 -42.27 -3.40 -7.92
C VAL A 30 -42.28 -2.13 -8.75
N ALA A 31 -42.89 -2.24 -9.93
CA ALA A 31 -43.13 -1.16 -10.86
C ALA A 31 -44.39 -0.36 -10.47
N ALA A 32 -44.30 0.95 -10.77
CA ALA A 32 -45.37 1.87 -11.14
C ALA A 32 -46.59 2.03 -10.20
N THR A 33 -46.68 3.21 -9.56
CA THR A 33 -47.93 3.98 -9.53
C THR A 33 -47.60 5.48 -9.48
N SER A 34 -48.17 6.18 -10.45
CA SER A 34 -48.06 7.61 -10.71
C SER A 34 -48.71 8.42 -9.61
N THR A 35 -48.03 9.45 -9.09
CA THR A 35 -48.72 10.56 -8.42
C THR A 35 -48.00 11.85 -8.75
N SER A 36 -48.68 12.68 -9.51
CA SER A 36 -48.31 14.04 -9.88
C SER A 36 -48.23 14.93 -8.64
N THR A 37 -47.09 15.55 -8.40
CA THR A 37 -47.01 16.73 -7.53
C THR A 37 -46.16 17.78 -8.22
N THR A 38 -46.84 18.83 -8.64
CA THR A 38 -46.30 20.08 -9.15
C THR A 38 -45.39 20.70 -8.11
N ALA A 39 -44.11 20.85 -8.43
CA ALA A 39 -43.20 21.71 -7.69
C ALA A 39 -42.34 22.48 -8.70
N THR A 40 -42.68 23.75 -8.86
CA THR A 40 -41.95 24.77 -9.59
C THR A 40 -40.53 24.86 -9.05
N THR A 41 -39.52 24.56 -9.87
CA THR A 41 -38.16 25.05 -9.65
C THR A 41 -37.47 25.26 -10.99
N THR A 42 -37.16 26.53 -11.24
CA THR A 42 -36.49 27.11 -12.40
C THR A 42 -35.23 26.32 -12.79
N THR A 43 -35.35 25.45 -13.79
CA THR A 43 -34.19 24.84 -14.47
C THR A 43 -33.77 25.75 -15.62
N ALA A 44 -33.02 26.80 -15.27
CA ALA A 44 -32.35 27.63 -16.26
C ALA A 44 -31.04 26.95 -16.69
N GLY A 45 -31.01 26.51 -17.95
CA GLY A 45 -29.85 26.54 -18.85
C GLY A 45 -28.52 26.00 -18.34
N ARG A 46 -28.31 24.68 -18.42
CA ARG A 46 -26.96 24.08 -18.52
C ARG A 46 -26.68 23.39 -19.86
N ARG A 47 -27.64 23.38 -20.79
CA ARG A 47 -27.51 22.71 -22.11
C ARG A 47 -27.52 23.66 -23.31
N ASP A 48 -27.53 24.98 -23.08
CA ASP A 48 -27.53 25.98 -24.15
C ASP A 48 -26.14 26.60 -24.42
N PHE A 49 -25.11 26.27 -23.63
CA PHE A 49 -23.77 26.83 -23.81
C PHE A 49 -22.92 26.13 -24.89
N LEU A 50 -23.46 25.08 -25.54
CA LEU A 50 -22.72 24.29 -26.55
C LEU A 50 -23.13 24.59 -28.00
N LYS A 51 -23.95 25.62 -28.26
CA LYS A 51 -24.48 25.89 -29.61
C LYS A 51 -24.07 27.21 -30.28
N SER A 52 -23.21 28.02 -29.68
CA SER A 52 -22.72 29.24 -30.35
C SER A 52 -21.25 29.50 -30.03
N ALA A 53 -20.36 29.03 -30.91
CA ALA A 53 -19.08 29.69 -31.22
C ALA A 53 -18.37 28.93 -32.35
N SER A 54 -18.82 29.13 -33.58
CA SER A 54 -18.03 28.89 -34.78
C SER A 54 -17.11 30.10 -35.02
N VAL A 55 -15.87 30.08 -34.52
CA VAL A 55 -14.78 30.87 -35.09
C VAL A 55 -13.46 30.12 -34.90
N ALA A 56 -12.76 29.94 -36.01
CA ALA A 56 -11.43 29.36 -36.09
C ALA A 56 -10.39 30.16 -35.30
N ALA A 57 -9.66 29.48 -34.41
CA ALA A 57 -8.35 29.91 -33.93
C ALA A 57 -7.59 28.66 -33.49
N ALA A 58 -6.64 28.21 -34.31
CA ALA A 58 -5.71 27.14 -33.98
C ALA A 58 -4.74 27.64 -32.90
N VAL A 59 -5.13 27.54 -31.63
CA VAL A 59 -4.19 27.66 -30.51
C VAL A 59 -3.44 26.34 -30.44
N VAL A 60 -2.16 26.38 -30.81
CA VAL A 60 -1.21 25.29 -30.59
C VAL A 60 -1.13 25.07 -29.08
N LEU A 61 -1.86 24.07 -28.60
CA LEU A 61 -1.72 23.55 -27.24
C LEU A 61 -0.30 22.98 -27.15
N ALA A 62 0.63 23.80 -26.66
CA ALA A 62 1.91 23.36 -26.15
C ALA A 62 1.61 22.40 -25.00
N THR A 63 1.52 21.11 -25.33
CA THR A 63 1.51 20.05 -24.33
C THR A 63 2.85 20.16 -23.60
N PRO A 64 2.88 20.43 -22.28
CA PRO A 64 4.12 20.26 -21.56
C PRO A 64 4.46 18.78 -21.68
N THR A 65 5.48 18.50 -22.48
CA THR A 65 6.09 17.17 -22.56
C THR A 65 6.67 16.94 -21.18
N MET A 66 5.88 16.29 -20.31
CA MET A 66 6.38 15.78 -19.05
C MET A 66 7.41 14.73 -19.45
N ALA A 67 8.67 15.17 -19.44
CA ALA A 67 9.83 14.32 -19.56
C ALA A 67 9.70 13.27 -18.46
N SER A 68 9.14 12.12 -18.83
CA SER A 68 9.15 10.94 -18.01
C SER A 68 10.61 10.56 -17.95
N ALA A 69 11.30 11.01 -16.90
CA ALA A 69 12.58 10.47 -16.52
C ALA A 69 12.34 8.96 -16.42
N VAL A 70 12.79 8.23 -17.43
CA VAL A 70 12.83 6.77 -17.42
C VAL A 70 13.71 6.45 -16.23
N VAL A 71 13.07 6.12 -15.11
CA VAL A 71 13.73 5.50 -13.99
C VAL A 71 14.15 4.14 -14.53
N GLU A 72 15.40 4.06 -14.99
CA GLU A 72 16.05 2.82 -15.36
C GLU A 72 15.98 1.89 -14.16
N VAL A 73 15.26 0.79 -14.35
CA VAL A 73 15.17 -0.28 -13.36
C VAL A 73 16.53 -0.97 -13.38
N PRO A 74 17.34 -0.89 -12.31
CA PRO A 74 18.65 -1.53 -12.29
C PRO A 74 18.49 -3.05 -12.46
N GLU A 75 19.50 -3.66 -13.09
CA GLU A 75 19.57 -5.11 -13.26
C GLU A 75 19.57 -5.81 -11.89
N GLN A 76 18.91 -6.96 -11.81
CA GLN A 76 18.82 -7.73 -10.57
C GLN A 76 20.19 -8.37 -10.30
N VAL A 77 20.90 -7.92 -9.27
CA VAL A 77 22.19 -8.49 -8.87
C VAL A 77 22.02 -9.51 -7.75
N THR A 78 22.85 -10.54 -7.78
CA THR A 78 22.83 -11.69 -6.83
C THR A 78 23.72 -11.47 -5.62
N SER A 79 24.62 -10.48 -5.64
CA SER A 79 25.47 -10.09 -4.51
C SER A 79 25.12 -8.69 -4.04
N PHE A 80 24.54 -8.59 -2.85
CA PHE A 80 24.40 -7.33 -2.12
C PHE A 80 25.12 -7.44 -0.78
N GLU A 81 25.76 -6.35 -0.37
CA GLU A 81 26.19 -6.20 1.01
C GLU A 81 24.94 -5.89 1.85
N TYR A 82 24.50 -6.88 2.62
CA TYR A 82 23.31 -6.75 3.46
C TYR A 82 23.58 -5.72 4.58
N PRO A 83 22.84 -4.61 4.64
CA PRO A 83 23.00 -3.68 5.73
C PRO A 83 22.61 -4.39 7.04
N LYS A 84 23.56 -4.44 7.98
CA LYS A 84 23.37 -5.06 9.31
C LYS A 84 22.81 -4.08 10.34
N ASN A 85 22.59 -2.83 9.93
CA ASN A 85 22.19 -1.71 10.76
C ASN A 85 20.67 -1.71 10.95
N TRP A 86 20.14 -2.69 11.69
CA TRP A 86 18.71 -2.79 11.98
C TRP A 86 18.30 -1.93 13.18
N GLY A 87 17.07 -1.42 13.19
CA GLY A 87 16.49 -0.69 14.34
C GLY A 87 16.40 0.83 14.15
N LEU A 88 15.54 1.48 14.92
CA LEU A 88 15.27 2.92 14.80
C LEU A 88 16.25 3.74 15.65
N THR A 89 16.77 4.82 15.07
CA THR A 89 17.53 5.86 15.77
C THR A 89 16.62 6.92 16.40
N TYR A 90 15.31 6.83 16.12
CA TYR A 90 14.25 7.75 16.53
C TYR A 90 14.34 9.14 15.89
N LYS A 91 15.27 9.35 14.95
CA LYS A 91 15.32 10.52 14.09
C LYS A 91 14.66 10.22 12.77
N TYR A 92 13.55 10.90 12.49
CA TYR A 92 12.71 10.60 11.34
C TYR A 92 13.46 10.62 10.00
N ASP A 93 14.26 11.66 9.74
CA ASP A 93 14.92 11.81 8.44
C ASP A 93 15.98 10.71 8.20
N GLU A 94 16.75 10.37 9.24
CA GLU A 94 17.75 9.31 9.20
C GLU A 94 17.10 7.94 9.05
N ASP A 95 16.06 7.66 9.86
CA ASP A 95 15.34 6.38 9.83
C ASP A 95 14.57 6.19 8.52
N ALA A 96 13.96 7.24 7.97
CA ALA A 96 13.23 7.18 6.70
C ALA A 96 14.17 6.92 5.51
N GLU A 97 15.33 7.60 5.47
CA GLU A 97 16.36 7.37 4.45
C GLU A 97 16.89 5.92 4.53
N LYS A 98 17.12 5.42 5.76
CA LYS A 98 17.60 4.07 6.02
C LYS A 98 16.58 3.01 5.58
N VAL A 99 15.33 3.12 6.00
CA VAL A 99 14.25 2.20 5.60
C VAL A 99 14.08 2.21 4.08
N ARG A 100 14.11 3.38 3.45
CA ARG A 100 14.06 3.50 1.99
C ARG A 100 15.24 2.77 1.32
N ALA A 101 16.47 2.93 1.80
CA ALA A 101 17.65 2.28 1.24
C ALA A 101 17.61 0.75 1.39
N HIS A 102 17.14 0.28 2.54
CA HIS A 102 16.89 -1.13 2.82
C HIS A 102 15.83 -1.70 1.87
N MET A 103 14.70 -1.00 1.70
CA MET A 103 13.64 -1.39 0.76
C MET A 103 14.13 -1.38 -0.69
N TYR A 104 14.94 -0.39 -1.08
CA TYR A 104 15.55 -0.33 -2.41
C TYR A 104 16.36 -1.60 -2.68
N THR A 105 17.28 -1.94 -1.77
CA THR A 105 18.08 -3.17 -1.83
C THR A 105 17.17 -4.40 -1.93
N ALA A 106 16.12 -4.47 -1.12
CA ALA A 106 15.16 -5.59 -1.15
C ALA A 106 14.48 -5.76 -2.51
N THR A 107 14.21 -4.66 -3.22
CA THR A 107 13.58 -4.70 -4.55
C THR A 107 14.55 -5.06 -5.68
N THR A 108 15.85 -4.87 -5.48
CA THR A 108 16.89 -5.18 -6.48
C THR A 108 17.37 -6.63 -6.40
N LEU A 109 17.12 -7.34 -5.29
CA LEU A 109 17.51 -8.74 -5.11
C LEU A 109 16.87 -9.67 -6.17
N ALA A 110 17.71 -10.44 -6.85
CA ALA A 110 17.30 -11.47 -7.80
C ALA A 110 16.72 -12.71 -7.10
N LYS A 111 15.95 -13.52 -7.85
CA LYS A 111 15.48 -14.84 -7.37
C LYS A 111 16.69 -15.72 -7.02
N GLY A 112 16.77 -16.17 -5.77
CA GLY A 112 17.83 -17.07 -5.30
C GLY A 112 19.08 -16.37 -4.76
N ALA A 113 19.03 -15.07 -4.47
CA ALA A 113 20.08 -14.39 -3.71
C ALA A 113 20.26 -15.02 -2.32
N GLU A 114 21.51 -15.07 -1.85
CA GLU A 114 21.88 -15.62 -0.54
C GLU A 114 21.16 -14.86 0.58
N ASN A 115 20.61 -15.53 1.60
CA ASN A 115 19.94 -14.86 2.74
C ASN A 115 18.74 -13.94 2.41
N MET A 116 18.15 -14.03 1.21
CA MET A 116 16.98 -13.23 0.82
C MET A 116 15.80 -13.38 1.80
N GLU A 117 15.60 -14.60 2.33
CA GLU A 117 14.53 -14.88 3.29
C GLU A 117 14.74 -14.16 4.63
N ASP A 118 15.95 -14.22 5.17
CA ASP A 118 16.28 -13.60 6.45
C ASP A 118 16.31 -12.08 6.34
N PHE A 119 16.80 -11.56 5.22
CA PHE A 119 16.71 -10.13 4.91
C PHE A 119 15.26 -9.66 4.83
N GLY A 120 14.39 -10.41 4.14
CA GLY A 120 12.95 -10.10 4.04
C GLY A 120 12.22 -10.11 5.38
N LYS A 121 12.57 -11.03 6.29
CA LYS A 121 12.03 -11.08 7.66
C LYS A 121 12.44 -9.85 8.47
N ASN A 122 13.73 -9.52 8.45
CA ASN A 122 14.25 -8.34 9.15
C ASN A 122 13.67 -7.04 8.57
N MET A 123 13.55 -6.95 7.25
CA MET A 123 12.89 -5.84 6.55
C MET A 123 11.45 -5.65 7.02
N LYS A 124 10.67 -6.74 7.08
CA LYS A 124 9.28 -6.69 7.53
C LYS A 124 9.18 -6.17 8.96
N LYS A 125 10.05 -6.64 9.84
CA LYS A 125 10.11 -6.18 11.23
C LYS A 125 10.41 -4.68 11.29
N GLU A 126 11.44 -4.23 10.59
CA GLU A 126 11.83 -2.82 10.55
C GLU A 126 10.74 -1.91 9.97
N MET A 127 10.08 -2.33 8.89
CA MET A 127 8.93 -1.59 8.31
C MET A 127 7.79 -1.43 9.32
N VAL A 128 7.45 -2.50 10.05
CA VAL A 128 6.38 -2.47 11.06
C VAL A 128 6.77 -1.57 12.23
N ASP A 129 8.02 -1.66 12.71
CA ASP A 129 8.52 -0.86 13.82
C ASP A 129 8.54 0.63 13.46
N PHE A 130 9.02 0.97 12.25
CA PHE A 130 9.02 2.32 11.70
C PHE A 130 7.62 2.92 11.65
N VAL A 131 6.68 2.22 11.00
CA VAL A 131 5.30 2.70 10.86
C VAL A 131 4.62 2.83 12.22
N SER A 132 4.78 1.84 13.10
CA SER A 132 4.13 1.81 14.41
C SER A 132 4.58 2.95 15.31
N TYR A 133 5.86 3.31 15.24
CA TYR A 133 6.41 4.43 16.00
C TYR A 133 5.99 5.78 15.40
N TYR A 134 6.28 6.01 14.11
CA TYR A 134 6.17 7.33 13.50
C TYR A 134 4.73 7.78 13.22
N ARG A 135 3.80 6.85 13.01
CA ARG A 135 2.38 7.18 12.80
C ARG A 135 1.73 7.87 14.00
N ARG A 136 2.31 7.76 15.20
CA ARG A 136 1.80 8.36 16.44
C ARG A 136 2.04 9.87 16.51
N PHE A 137 2.97 10.38 15.72
CA PHE A 137 3.35 11.79 15.71
C PHE A 137 2.67 12.49 14.54
N PRO A 138 1.61 13.29 14.75
CA PRO A 138 0.87 13.93 13.66
C PRO A 138 1.74 14.86 12.80
N GLN A 139 2.77 15.47 13.40
CA GLN A 139 3.76 16.31 12.70
C GLN A 139 4.62 15.53 11.69
N ILE A 140 4.75 14.22 11.86
CA ILE A 140 5.45 13.33 10.93
C ILE A 140 4.44 12.64 10.01
N ALA A 141 3.30 12.19 10.55
CA ALA A 141 2.26 11.54 9.76
C ALA A 141 1.69 12.44 8.63
N GLY A 142 1.67 13.76 8.83
CA GLY A 142 1.26 14.72 7.81
C GLY A 142 2.30 15.03 6.74
N LYS A 143 3.53 14.50 6.85
CA LYS A 143 4.60 14.73 5.87
C LYS A 143 4.35 13.94 4.58
N PRO A 144 4.44 14.58 3.39
CA PRO A 144 4.46 13.86 2.12
C PRO A 144 5.46 12.70 2.07
N SER A 145 6.69 12.87 2.59
CA SER A 145 7.68 11.79 2.65
C SER A 145 7.17 10.55 3.40
N PHE A 146 6.47 10.75 4.53
CA PHE A 146 5.94 9.65 5.33
C PHE A 146 4.79 8.95 4.61
N SER A 147 3.90 9.72 3.97
CA SER A 147 2.75 9.18 3.24
C SER A 147 3.17 8.32 2.04
N THR A 148 4.17 8.78 1.28
CA THR A 148 4.72 8.02 0.15
C THR A 148 5.45 6.77 0.65
N LEU A 149 6.28 6.90 1.69
CA LEU A 149 6.99 5.76 2.27
C LEU A 149 6.03 4.71 2.86
N TYR A 150 4.96 5.12 3.54
CA TYR A 150 3.92 4.22 4.04
C TYR A 150 3.21 3.46 2.91
N THR A 151 2.96 4.13 1.78
CA THR A 151 2.41 3.50 0.58
C THR A 151 3.36 2.42 0.04
N SER A 152 4.64 2.74 -0.12
CA SER A 152 5.65 1.79 -0.57
C SER A 152 5.80 0.59 0.38
N ILE A 153 5.75 0.84 1.70
CA ILE A 153 5.81 -0.19 2.74
C ILE A 153 4.63 -1.16 2.61
N ASN A 154 3.42 -0.65 2.42
CA ASN A 154 2.23 -1.49 2.24
C ASN A 154 2.31 -2.36 0.98
N VAL A 155 2.85 -1.81 -0.12
CA VAL A 155 3.07 -2.57 -1.36
C VAL A 155 4.06 -3.71 -1.14
N LEU A 156 5.18 -3.46 -0.44
CA LEU A 156 6.21 -4.46 -0.20
C LEU A 156 5.77 -5.51 0.83
N ALA A 157 5.15 -5.09 1.93
CA ALA A 157 4.61 -5.97 2.96
C ALA A 157 3.45 -6.86 2.44
N GLY A 158 2.62 -6.33 1.54
CA GLY A 158 1.61 -7.09 0.83
C GLY A 158 2.23 -8.19 -0.03
N HIS A 159 3.31 -7.89 -0.76
CA HIS A 159 4.05 -8.88 -1.55
C HIS A 159 4.58 -10.02 -0.68
N TYR A 160 5.21 -9.70 0.45
CA TYR A 160 5.71 -10.71 1.38
C TYR A 160 4.62 -11.58 2.00
N THR A 161 3.41 -11.04 2.15
CA THR A 161 2.27 -11.80 2.70
C THR A 161 1.67 -12.75 1.67
N SER A 162 1.54 -12.33 0.40
CA SER A 162 0.93 -13.15 -0.65
C SER A 162 1.90 -14.13 -1.31
N TYR A 163 3.14 -13.71 -1.56
CA TYR A 163 4.12 -14.50 -2.32
C TYR A 163 5.28 -15.02 -1.46
N GLY A 164 5.43 -14.54 -0.22
CA GLY A 164 6.55 -14.87 0.64
C GLY A 164 7.83 -14.10 0.31
N TYR A 165 8.93 -14.45 1.00
CA TYR A 165 10.22 -13.73 0.89
C TYR A 165 11.15 -14.27 -0.20
N LYS A 166 10.80 -15.41 -0.83
CA LYS A 166 11.65 -16.12 -1.80
C LYS A 166 11.46 -15.66 -3.25
N TYR A 167 10.39 -14.91 -3.52
CA TYR A 167 10.02 -14.51 -4.87
C TYR A 167 10.30 -13.02 -5.09
N PRO A 168 11.05 -12.66 -6.15
CA PRO A 168 11.30 -11.26 -6.46
C PRO A 168 10.02 -10.54 -6.89
N LEU A 169 10.04 -9.22 -6.81
CA LEU A 169 8.88 -8.40 -7.18
C LEU A 169 8.68 -8.38 -8.71
N PRO A 170 7.41 -8.42 -9.17
CA PRO A 170 7.10 -8.22 -10.59
C PRO A 170 7.62 -6.89 -11.12
N GLU A 171 8.08 -6.87 -12.36
CA GLU A 171 8.76 -5.72 -12.98
C GLU A 171 7.94 -4.41 -12.91
N LYS A 172 6.66 -4.47 -13.25
CA LYS A 172 5.76 -3.30 -13.18
C LYS A 172 5.66 -2.73 -11.77
N ARG A 173 5.63 -3.58 -10.74
CA ARG A 173 5.57 -3.17 -9.33
C ARG A 173 6.90 -2.57 -8.88
N ARG A 174 8.03 -3.16 -9.30
CA ARG A 174 9.37 -2.61 -9.02
C ARG A 174 9.52 -1.20 -9.60
N LYS A 175 9.16 -1.00 -10.88
CA LYS A 175 9.27 0.31 -11.53
C LYS A 175 8.53 1.40 -10.76
N ARG A 176 7.33 1.10 -10.26
CA ARG A 176 6.56 2.00 -9.40
C ARG A 176 7.26 2.28 -8.07
N LEU A 177 7.76 1.25 -7.38
CA LEU A 177 8.50 1.42 -6.13
C LEU A 177 9.74 2.30 -6.31
N TYR A 178 10.49 2.14 -7.40
CA TYR A 178 11.64 3.00 -7.68
C TYR A 178 11.27 4.48 -7.88
N GLN A 179 10.11 4.75 -8.49
CA GLN A 179 9.58 6.13 -8.59
C GLN A 179 9.23 6.68 -7.21
N GLU A 180 8.56 5.89 -6.37
CA GLU A 180 8.21 6.26 -5.00
C GLU A 180 9.48 6.51 -4.15
N TYR A 181 10.51 5.66 -4.26
CA TYR A 181 11.80 5.86 -3.57
C TYR A 181 12.50 7.16 -3.99
N ALA A 182 12.44 7.52 -5.27
CA ALA A 182 12.99 8.79 -5.76
C ALA A 182 12.22 9.98 -5.16
N GLU A 183 10.89 9.91 -5.14
CA GLU A 183 10.04 10.94 -4.54
C GLU A 183 10.27 11.11 -3.03
N ILE A 184 10.45 10.01 -2.30
CA ILE A 184 10.77 10.02 -0.87
C ILE A 184 12.09 10.76 -0.64
N SER A 185 13.16 10.40 -1.37
CA SER A 185 14.46 11.06 -1.22
C SER A 185 14.41 12.57 -1.53
N LYS A 186 13.60 12.98 -2.51
CA LYS A 186 13.38 14.38 -2.85
C LYS A 186 12.61 15.12 -1.76
N SER A 187 11.62 14.47 -1.16
CA SER A 187 10.79 15.05 -0.10
C SER A 187 11.57 15.20 1.22
N LEU A 188 12.38 14.19 1.58
CA LEU A 188 13.30 14.24 2.72
C LEU A 188 14.30 15.38 2.61
N LYS A 189 14.94 15.55 1.44
CA LYS A 189 15.85 16.69 1.18
C LYS A 189 15.19 18.06 1.34
N ARG A 190 13.86 18.13 1.15
CA ARG A 190 13.06 19.35 1.30
C ARG A 190 12.47 19.51 2.71
N GLY A 191 12.67 18.53 3.60
CA GLY A 191 12.08 18.49 4.95
C GLY A 191 10.56 18.30 4.94
N ARG A 192 9.97 17.84 3.83
CA ARG A 192 8.52 17.72 3.64
C ARG A 192 8.04 16.29 3.79
#